data_AF-A0A392V4R1-F1
#
_entry.id   AF-A0A392V4R1-F1
#
_cell.length_a   1.000
_cell.length_b   1.000
_cell.length_c   1.000
_cell.angle_alpha   90.00
_cell.angle_beta   90.00
_cell.angle_gamma   90.00
#
_symmetry.space_group_name_H-M   'P 1'
#
loop_
_entity.id
_entity.type
_entity.pdbx_description
1 polymer ?
#
loop_
_entity_poly.entity_id
_entity_poly.type
_entity_poly.pdbx_seq_one_letter_code
_entity_poly.pdbx_strand_id
1 'polypeptide(L)' 'MEDMLEDLGCTPAEKVTFATRFFRGSASNWWHGTKEYMATNEVEMNWENFSRLFMGQYVPDSFT' A
#
# COMPACT_ATOMS: atom_id res chain seq x y z
N MET A 1 8.97 -6.80 -8.60
CA MET A 1 7.60 -7.21 -8.20
C MET A 1 6.59 -6.27 -8.83
N GLU A 2 6.84 -4.96 -8.76
CA GLU A 2 6.03 -3.95 -9.45
C GLU A 2 6.02 -4.16 -10.97
N ASP A 3 7.19 -4.31 -11.62
CA ASP A 3 7.30 -4.58 -13.06
C ASP A 3 6.48 -5.80 -13.51
N MET A 4 6.51 -6.89 -12.73
CA MET A 4 5.73 -8.10 -13.02
C MET A 4 4.22 -7.85 -12.90
N LEU A 5 3.77 -7.01 -11.97
CA LEU A 5 2.35 -6.67 -11.86
C LEU A 5 1.91 -5.72 -12.98
N GLU A 6 2.84 -4.93 -13.52
CA GLU A 6 2.63 -4.13 -14.74
C GLU A 6 2.49 -5.01 -15.98
N ASP A 7 3.37 -5.99 -16.13
CA ASP A 7 3.32 -6.96 -17.23
C ASP A 7 2.01 -7.76 -17.24
N LEU A 8 1.43 -8.02 -16.05
CA LEU A 8 0.14 -8.69 -15.88
C LEU A 8 -1.07 -7.78 -16.10
N GLY A 9 -0.86 -6.48 -16.31
CA GLY A 9 -1.93 -5.51 -16.52
C GLY A 9 -2.80 -5.27 -15.29
N CYS A 10 -2.29 -5.51 -14.08
CA CYS A 10 -3.05 -5.29 -12.85
C CYS A 10 -3.37 -3.80 -12.68
N THR A 11 -4.61 -3.50 -12.30
CA THR A 11 -5.02 -2.16 -11.89
C THR A 11 -4.24 -1.70 -10.65
N PRO A 12 -4.10 -0.38 -10.42
CA PRO A 12 -3.40 0.11 -9.22
C PRO A 12 -3.97 -0.45 -7.91
N ALA A 13 -5.28 -0.62 -7.80
CA ALA A 13 -5.95 -1.20 -6.63
C ALA A 13 -5.67 -2.71 -6.47
N GLU A 14 -5.55 -3.46 -7.57
CA GLU A 14 -5.17 -4.87 -7.54
C GLU A 14 -3.73 -5.06 -7.07
N LYS A 15 -2.80 -4.17 -7.48
CA LYS A 15 -1.42 -4.18 -6.97
C LYS A 15 -1.39 -4.06 -5.43
N VAL A 16 -2.14 -3.11 -4.88
CA VAL A 16 -2.28 -2.91 -3.42
C VAL A 16 -2.88 -4.15 -2.76
N THR A 17 -3.95 -4.70 -3.35
CA THR A 17 -4.60 -5.92 -2.85
C THR A 17 -3.62 -7.09 -2.81
N PHE A 18 -2.78 -7.24 -3.84
CA PHE A 18 -1.78 -8.29 -3.90
C PHE A 18 -0.70 -8.11 -2.82
N ALA A 19 -0.10 -6.93 -2.71
CA ALA A 19 0.95 -6.66 -1.73
C ALA A 19 0.47 -6.86 -0.28
N THR A 20 -0.75 -6.42 0.03
CA THR A 20 -1.29 -6.45 1.39
C THR A 20 -1.68 -7.87 1.84
N ARG A 21 -1.81 -8.85 0.93
CA ARG A 21 -2.01 -10.27 1.30
C ARG A 21 -0.83 -10.86 2.07
N PHE A 22 0.36 -10.28 1.94
CA PHE A 22 1.56 -10.72 2.64
C PHE A 22 1.69 -10.13 4.04
N PHE A 23 0.87 -9.15 4.40
CA PHE A 23 0.95 -8.51 5.71
C PHE A 23 0.51 -9.46 6.82
N ARG A 24 1.26 -9.42 7.93
CA ARG A 24 1.02 -10.21 9.14
C ARG A 24 1.29 -9.33 10.37
N GLY A 25 0.68 -9.69 11.49
CA GLY A 25 0.90 -9.00 12.77
C GLY A 25 0.70 -7.49 12.67
N SER A 26 1.69 -6.72 13.15
CA SER A 26 1.65 -5.25 13.18
C SER A 26 1.42 -4.63 11.81
N ALA A 27 1.91 -5.23 10.72
CA ALA A 27 1.67 -4.72 9.36
C ALA A 27 0.20 -4.86 8.92
N SER A 28 -0.46 -5.95 9.33
CA SER A 28 -1.89 -6.13 9.05
C SER A 28 -2.74 -5.13 9.84
N ASN A 29 -2.39 -4.87 11.10
CA ASN A 29 -3.10 -3.90 11.95
C ASN A 29 -2.94 -2.47 11.41
N TRP A 30 -1.71 -2.10 11.02
CA TRP A 30 -1.44 -0.82 10.37
C TRP A 30 -2.28 -0.65 9.11
N TRP A 31 -2.26 -1.63 8.20
CA TRP A 31 -3.02 -1.55 6.95
C TRP A 31 -4.52 -1.43 7.16
N HIS A 32 -5.07 -2.06 8.19
CA HIS A 32 -6.48 -1.90 8.55
C HIS A 32 -6.80 -0.43 8.86
N GLY A 33 -6.05 0.21 9.75
CA GLY A 33 -6.23 1.63 10.09
C GLY A 33 -5.91 2.57 8.93
N THR A 34 -4.92 2.25 8.09
CA THR A 34 -4.60 3.04 6.90
C THR A 34 -5.73 3.03 5.89
N LYS A 35 -6.40 1.89 5.66
CA LYS A 35 -7.58 1.84 4.78
C LYS A 35 -8.72 2.69 5.30
N GLU A 36 -8.99 2.67 6.60
CA GLU A 36 -10.00 3.54 7.22
C GLU A 36 -9.64 5.02 7.04
N TYR A 37 -8.37 5.38 7.30
CA TYR A 37 -7.87 6.73 7.05
C TYR A 37 -8.08 7.17 5.60
N MET A 38 -7.72 6.33 4.63
CA MET A 38 -7.88 6.64 3.21
C MET A 38 -9.35 6.85 2.85
N ALA A 39 -10.24 5.99 3.34
CA ALA A 39 -11.68 6.11 3.11
C ALA A 39 -12.25 7.41 3.72
N THR A 40 -11.90 7.72 4.97
CA THR A 40 -12.37 8.93 5.66
C THR A 40 -11.89 10.23 5.02
N ASN A 41 -10.69 10.23 4.44
CA ASN A 41 -10.08 11.42 3.83
C ASN A 41 -10.23 11.46 2.30
N GLU A 42 -11.10 10.61 1.73
CA GLU A 42 -11.35 10.52 0.28
C GLU A 42 -10.06 10.31 -0.54
N VAL A 43 -9.07 9.62 0.04
CA VAL A 43 -7.83 9.26 -0.64
C VAL A 43 -8.07 8.00 -1.45
N GLU A 44 -7.84 8.09 -2.75
CA GLU A 44 -7.99 6.95 -3.66
C GLU A 44 -7.06 5.79 -3.27
N MET A 45 -7.61 4.57 -3.20
CA MET A 45 -6.84 3.34 -3.00
C MET A 45 -6.16 2.91 -4.30
N ASN A 46 -5.01 3.52 -4.56
CA ASN A 46 -4.13 3.19 -5.67
C ASN A 46 -2.71 2.88 -5.17
N TRP A 47 -1.87 2.37 -6.06
CA TRP A 47 -0.51 1.95 -5.72
C TRP A 47 0.39 3.09 -5.23
N GLU A 48 0.25 4.28 -5.81
CA GLU A 48 1.03 5.47 -5.44
C GLU A 48 0.76 5.90 -4.00
N ASN A 49 -0.51 6.08 -3.65
CA ASN A 49 -0.92 6.47 -2.30
C ASN A 49 -0.54 5.41 -1.26
N PHE A 50 -0.74 4.13 -1.58
CA PHE A 50 -0.29 3.02 -0.74
C PHE A 50 1.22 3.08 -0.51
N SER A 51 2.02 3.16 -1.57
CA SER A 51 3.48 3.13 -1.48
C SER A 51 4.02 4.29 -0.67
N ARG A 52 3.48 5.50 -0.86
CA ARG A 52 3.83 6.67 -0.05
C ARG A 52 3.60 6.45 1.44
N LEU A 53 2.43 5.93 1.82
CA LEU A 53 2.08 5.67 3.21
C LEU A 53 2.90 4.52 3.80
N PHE A 54 3.15 3.47 3.01
CA PHE A 54 3.97 2.34 3.41
C PHE A 54 5.42 2.76 3.68
N MET A 55 6.01 3.54 2.78
CA MET A 55 7.36 4.07 2.93
C MET A 55 7.45 4.96 4.17
N GLY A 56 6.51 5.89 4.37
CA GLY A 56 6.50 6.74 5.57
C GLY A 56 6.32 5.98 6.89
N GLN A 57 5.73 4.77 6.86
CA GLN A 57 5.56 3.93 8.05
C GLN A 57 6.80 3.07 8.36
N TYR A 58 7.46 2.53 7.33
CA TYR A 58 8.43 1.44 7.49
C TYR A 58 9.85 1.79 7.04
N VAL A 59 10.02 2.86 6.27
CA VAL A 59 11.33 3.31 5.78
C VAL A 59 11.72 4.59 6.53
N PRO A 60 12.86 4.60 7.24
CA PRO A 60 13.33 5.80 7.91
C PRO A 60 13.62 6.93 6.91
N ASP A 61 13.39 8.17 7.32
CA ASP A 61 13.60 9.37 6.51
C ASP A 61 15.02 9.49 5.92
N SER A 62 16.01 8.84 6.53
CA SER A 62 17.38 8.81 6.01
C SER A 62 17.52 8.06 4.68
N PHE A 63 16.49 7.36 4.22
CA PHE A 63 16.47 6.53 3.00
C PHE A 63 15.44 6.99 1.95
N THR A 64 14.79 8.13 2.17
CA THR A 64 13.77 8.74 1.29
C THR A 64 14.20 10.12 0.86
#